data_AF-A0AAW5E1U2-F1
#
_entry.id   AF-A0AAW5E1U2-F1
#
_cell.length_a   1.000
_cell.length_b   1.000
_cell.length_c   1.000
_cell.angle_alpha   90.00
_cell.angle_beta   90.00
_cell.angle_gamma   90.00
#
_symmetry.space_group_name_H-M   'P 1'
#
loop_
_entity.id
_entity.type
_entity.pdbx_description
1 polymer ?
#
loop_
_entity_poly.entity_id
_entity_poly.type
_entity_poly.pdbx_seq_one_letter_code
_entity_poly.pdbx_strand_id
1 'polypeptide(L)'
;MKRARFERPTDHYDEGIFSIDEQICALIKQRKELSNNNPGFPEPEYITKWAEKYGLYEDLLNSVFVDLLNEDYLRPMIEPKHFQKFIPILKSVEEDMVFYSVTFIRQYENASVVNFNIDLTVENEEASEEHMRHRFFELYIGEQYDCRMGMGSGSGGHLSYKYIVTPPLPEEVSGLELVFKEHRATFLNVTTGHEIVIQL
;
A
#
# COMPACT_ATOMS: atom_id res chain seq x y z
N MET A 1 10.98 -1.23 -3.66
CA MET A 1 11.94 -0.84 -4.73
C MET A 1 12.03 0.68 -4.78
N LYS A 2 13.23 1.26 -4.99
CA LYS A 2 13.34 2.68 -5.36
C LYS A 2 12.46 2.86 -6.59
N ARG A 3 11.36 3.64 -6.52
CA ARG A 3 10.69 4.05 -7.76
C ARG A 3 11.77 4.76 -8.55
N ALA A 4 12.19 4.17 -9.67
CA ALA A 4 13.05 4.87 -10.61
C ALA A 4 12.42 6.24 -10.84
N ARG A 5 13.24 7.30 -10.95
CA ARG A 5 12.69 8.58 -11.37
C ARG A 5 11.91 8.31 -12.65
N PHE A 6 10.68 8.79 -12.71
CA PHE A 6 9.86 8.59 -13.89
C PHE A 6 10.63 9.18 -15.07
N GLU A 7 11.08 8.30 -15.96
CA GLU A 7 11.74 8.69 -17.20
C GLU A 7 10.66 8.84 -18.25
N ARG A 8 10.70 9.98 -18.95
CA ARG A 8 9.71 10.26 -19.97
C ARG A 8 9.82 9.16 -21.04
N PRO A 9 8.71 8.48 -21.39
CA PRO A 9 8.77 7.33 -22.29
C PRO A 9 9.05 7.70 -23.76
N THR A 10 8.92 8.99 -24.11
CA THR A 10 9.15 9.52 -25.45
C THR A 10 9.55 10.99 -25.38
N ASP A 11 10.37 11.47 -26.33
CA ASP A 11 10.74 12.87 -26.45
C ASP A 11 9.62 13.72 -27.08
N HIS A 12 8.67 13.11 -27.79
CA HIS A 12 7.58 13.80 -28.47
C HIS A 12 6.48 14.25 -27.49
N TYR A 13 6.17 15.54 -27.51
CA TYR A 13 4.98 16.15 -26.88
C TYR A 13 4.35 17.09 -27.90
N ASP A 14 3.04 17.01 -28.07
CA ASP A 14 2.31 17.98 -28.87
C ASP A 14 1.97 19.19 -28.00
N GLU A 15 2.69 20.30 -28.18
CA GLU A 15 2.44 21.53 -27.41
C GLU A 15 1.02 22.09 -27.63
N GLY A 16 0.33 21.67 -28.69
CA GLY A 16 -1.06 22.04 -28.94
C GLY A 16 -2.03 21.59 -27.84
N ILE A 17 -1.69 20.53 -27.10
CA ILE A 17 -2.52 20.01 -26.00
C ILE A 17 -2.12 20.54 -24.61
N PHE A 18 -1.10 21.41 -24.50
CA PHE A 18 -0.60 21.94 -23.23
C PHE A 18 -1.70 22.50 -22.32
N SER A 19 -2.56 23.35 -22.89
CA SER A 19 -3.64 23.97 -22.12
C SER A 19 -4.70 22.99 -21.63
N ILE A 20 -4.86 21.83 -22.30
CA ILE A 20 -5.76 20.76 -21.88
C ILE A 20 -5.13 19.98 -20.72
N ASP A 21 -3.85 19.62 -20.82
CA ASP A 21 -3.14 18.88 -19.76
C ASP A 21 -3.04 19.70 -18.46
N GLU A 22 -2.83 21.01 -18.57
CA GLU A 22 -2.88 21.92 -17.42
C GLU A 22 -4.28 21.95 -16.79
N GLN A 23 -5.35 21.98 -17.61
CA GLN A 23 -6.72 21.90 -17.11
C GLN A 23 -7.03 20.57 -16.43
N ILE A 24 -6.50 19.45 -16.93
CA ILE A 24 -6.62 18.15 -16.27
C ILE A 24 -6.02 18.22 -14.86
N CYS A 25 -4.81 18.78 -14.71
CA CYS A 25 -4.20 18.99 -13.39
C CYS A 25 -5.09 19.82 -12.46
N ALA A 26 -5.65 20.93 -12.96
CA ALA A 26 -6.54 21.79 -12.19
C ALA A 26 -7.83 21.07 -11.76
N LEU A 27 -8.44 20.28 -12.65
CA LEU A 27 -9.64 19.50 -12.37
C LEU A 27 -9.39 18.38 -11.36
N ILE A 28 -8.23 17.71 -11.42
CA ILE A 28 -7.83 16.71 -10.41
C ILE A 28 -7.76 17.37 -9.03
N LYS A 29 -7.09 18.53 -8.93
CA LYS A 29 -7.02 19.29 -7.66
C LYS A 29 -8.41 19.66 -7.16
N GLN A 30 -9.26 20.23 -8.03
CA GLN A 30 -10.61 20.64 -7.68
C GLN A 30 -11.46 19.44 -7.20
N ARG A 31 -11.36 18.29 -7.86
CA ARG A 31 -12.05 17.05 -7.45
C ARG A 31 -11.69 16.65 -6.02
N LYS A 32 -10.41 16.76 -5.64
CA LYS A 32 -9.94 16.43 -4.29
C LYS A 32 -10.46 17.40 -3.24
N GLU A 33 -10.40 18.69 -3.52
CA GLU A 33 -10.86 19.73 -2.59
C GLU A 33 -12.38 19.63 -2.36
N LEU A 34 -13.17 19.42 -3.42
CA LEU A 34 -14.63 19.30 -3.32
C LEU A 34 -15.09 18.04 -2.58
N SER A 35 -14.31 16.96 -2.65
CA SER A 35 -14.63 15.68 -1.99
C SER A 35 -13.99 15.52 -0.62
N ASN A 36 -13.26 16.52 -0.12
CA ASN A 36 -12.45 16.42 1.09
C ASN A 36 -11.54 15.17 1.09
N ASN A 37 -10.85 14.95 -0.05
CA ASN A 37 -10.00 13.79 -0.30
C ASN A 37 -10.70 12.42 -0.22
N ASN A 38 -12.04 12.38 -0.32
CA ASN A 38 -12.82 11.14 -0.36
C ASN A 38 -13.79 11.12 -1.55
N PRO A 39 -13.28 10.98 -2.78
CA PRO A 39 -14.08 11.19 -3.98
C PRO A 39 -14.89 9.97 -4.43
N GLY A 40 -14.68 8.80 -3.81
CA GLY A 40 -15.29 7.54 -4.23
C GLY A 40 -14.95 7.15 -5.69
N PHE A 41 -15.73 6.21 -6.22
CA PHE A 41 -15.64 5.73 -7.60
C PHE A 41 -16.94 6.03 -8.35
N PRO A 42 -16.89 6.46 -9.64
CA PRO A 42 -18.11 6.69 -10.41
C PRO A 42 -18.93 5.42 -10.62
N GLU A 43 -20.26 5.53 -10.59
CA GLU A 43 -21.15 4.41 -10.91
C GLU A 43 -20.93 3.91 -12.36
N PRO A 44 -21.07 2.59 -12.62
CA PRO A 44 -20.87 2.02 -13.96
C PRO A 44 -21.70 2.71 -15.05
N GLU A 45 -22.94 3.09 -14.76
CA GLU A 45 -23.81 3.76 -15.73
C GLU A 45 -23.30 5.15 -16.12
N TYR A 46 -22.54 5.83 -15.25
CA TYR A 46 -21.92 7.11 -15.59
C TYR A 46 -20.72 6.90 -16.52
N ILE A 47 -19.91 5.88 -16.27
CA ILE A 47 -18.78 5.51 -17.12
C ILE A 47 -19.26 5.22 -18.55
N THR A 48 -20.27 4.35 -18.71
CA THR A 48 -20.85 4.04 -20.03
C THR A 48 -21.36 5.29 -20.73
N LYS A 49 -22.13 6.14 -20.04
CA LYS A 49 -22.66 7.39 -20.63
C LYS A 49 -21.57 8.36 -21.05
N TRP A 50 -20.50 8.50 -20.27
CA TRP A 50 -19.39 9.39 -20.61
C TRP A 50 -18.54 8.82 -21.77
N ALA A 51 -18.30 7.51 -21.78
CA ALA A 51 -17.62 6.82 -22.86
C ALA A 51 -18.34 7.06 -24.20
N GLU A 52 -19.65 6.81 -24.26
CA GLU A 52 -20.47 7.06 -25.44
C GLU A 52 -20.47 8.55 -25.84
N LYS A 53 -20.70 9.46 -24.88
CA LYS A 53 -20.81 10.90 -25.15
C LYS A 53 -19.53 11.50 -25.73
N TYR A 54 -18.37 11.09 -25.21
CA TYR A 54 -17.08 11.66 -25.60
C TYR A 54 -16.30 10.80 -26.61
N GLY A 55 -16.86 9.65 -27.02
CA GLY A 55 -16.20 8.74 -27.95
C GLY A 55 -14.94 8.09 -27.34
N LEU A 56 -14.98 7.76 -26.06
CA LEU A 56 -13.89 7.14 -25.31
C LEU A 56 -14.21 5.67 -24.99
N TYR A 57 -13.18 4.89 -24.64
CA TYR A 57 -13.35 3.53 -24.13
C TYR A 57 -13.69 3.54 -22.64
N GLU A 58 -14.61 2.68 -22.21
CA GLU A 58 -14.95 2.53 -20.79
C GLU A 58 -13.72 2.13 -19.95
N ASP A 59 -12.89 1.22 -20.45
CA ASP A 59 -11.67 0.77 -19.77
C ASP A 59 -10.65 1.89 -19.56
N LEU A 60 -10.59 2.87 -20.47
CA LEU A 60 -9.75 4.06 -20.29
C LEU A 60 -10.26 4.89 -19.10
N LEU A 61 -11.57 5.14 -19.06
CA LEU A 61 -12.18 5.90 -17.96
C LEU A 61 -12.02 5.17 -16.63
N ASN A 62 -12.25 3.86 -16.61
CA ASN A 62 -12.05 3.02 -15.43
C ASN A 62 -10.61 3.11 -14.93
N SER A 63 -9.63 2.99 -15.83
CA SER A 63 -8.21 3.11 -15.47
C SER A 63 -7.88 4.46 -14.84
N VAL A 64 -8.34 5.56 -15.44
CA VAL A 64 -8.15 6.91 -14.90
C VAL A 64 -8.76 7.06 -13.51
N PHE A 65 -10.01 6.61 -13.31
CA PHE A 65 -10.67 6.75 -12.02
C PHE A 65 -10.10 5.80 -10.95
N VAL A 66 -9.58 4.63 -11.32
CA VAL A 66 -8.87 3.73 -10.41
C VAL A 66 -7.57 4.38 -9.94
N ASP A 67 -6.80 5.01 -10.84
CA ASP A 67 -5.57 5.71 -10.47
C ASP A 67 -5.86 6.92 -9.57
N LEU A 68 -6.92 7.68 -9.86
CA LEU A 68 -7.35 8.81 -9.03
C LEU A 68 -7.94 8.39 -7.69
N LEU A 69 -8.49 7.18 -7.58
CA LEU A 69 -8.95 6.61 -6.30
C LEU A 69 -7.76 6.20 -5.42
N ASN A 70 -6.69 5.71 -6.04
CA ASN A 70 -5.52 5.12 -5.40
C ASN A 70 -4.29 6.03 -5.38
N GLU A 71 -4.49 7.34 -5.52
CA GLU A 71 -3.41 8.31 -5.61
C GLU A 71 -2.52 8.37 -4.35
N ASP A 72 -3.02 7.92 -3.20
CA ASP A 72 -2.25 7.89 -1.96
C ASP A 72 -1.04 6.93 -2.05
N TYR A 73 -1.12 5.90 -2.88
CA TYR A 73 0.01 5.02 -3.20
C TYR A 73 1.04 5.70 -4.11
N LEU A 74 0.70 6.82 -4.75
CA LEU A 74 1.60 7.60 -5.57
C LEU A 74 2.42 8.63 -4.77
N ARG A 75 2.04 8.89 -3.51
CA ARG A 75 2.79 9.76 -2.62
C ARG A 75 4.25 9.26 -2.53
N PRO A 76 5.25 10.16 -2.56
CA PRO A 76 6.64 9.76 -2.38
C PRO A 76 6.82 8.95 -1.09
N MET A 77 7.55 7.84 -1.19
CA MET A 77 7.88 7.01 -0.03
C MET A 77 9.12 7.57 0.66
N ILE A 78 9.07 7.69 1.98
CA ILE A 78 10.23 8.10 2.77
C ILE A 78 11.30 7.00 2.69
N GLU A 79 12.52 7.39 2.29
CA GLU A 79 13.68 6.50 2.36
C GLU A 79 14.28 6.57 3.78
N PRO A 80 14.37 5.43 4.51
CA PRO A 80 15.02 5.41 5.81
C PRO A 80 16.51 5.74 5.69
N LYS A 81 16.99 6.69 6.52
CA LYS A 81 18.35 7.23 6.50
C LYS A 81 18.98 7.12 7.87
N HIS A 82 20.30 6.89 7.88
CA HIS A 82 21.10 6.81 9.11
C HIS A 82 20.54 5.76 10.09
N PHE A 83 20.81 4.49 9.79
CA PHE A 83 20.44 3.39 10.68
C PHE A 83 20.99 3.63 12.09
N GLN A 84 20.13 3.50 13.10
CA GLN A 84 20.48 3.75 14.50
C GLN A 84 20.64 2.44 15.28
N LYS A 85 19.58 1.61 15.30
CA LYS A 85 19.55 0.37 16.11
C LYS A 85 18.47 -0.61 15.66
N PHE A 86 18.58 -1.83 16.18
CA PHE A 86 17.47 -2.78 16.20
C PHE A 86 16.71 -2.66 17.52
N ILE A 87 15.38 -2.63 17.46
CA ILE A 87 14.50 -2.80 18.62
C ILE A 87 14.03 -4.26 18.61
N PRO A 88 14.46 -5.09 19.58
CA PRO A 88 14.06 -6.49 19.65
C PRO A 88 12.60 -6.59 20.12
N ILE A 89 11.78 -7.34 19.38
CA ILE A 89 10.34 -7.52 19.68
C ILE A 89 10.04 -8.98 20.04
N LEU A 90 10.41 -9.92 19.16
CA LEU A 90 10.15 -11.36 19.30
C LEU A 90 8.70 -11.68 19.74
N LYS A 91 7.73 -11.14 19.01
CA LYS A 91 6.30 -11.40 19.21
C LYS A 91 5.74 -12.15 18.01
N SER A 92 4.81 -13.06 18.27
CA SER A 92 4.09 -13.81 17.25
C SER A 92 2.68 -14.14 17.67
N VAL A 93 1.83 -14.36 16.68
CA VAL A 93 0.47 -14.89 16.80
C VAL A 93 0.37 -16.07 15.84
N GLU A 94 -0.27 -17.16 16.27
CA GLU A 94 -0.53 -18.33 15.45
C GLU A 94 -2.04 -18.42 15.18
N GLU A 95 -2.42 -18.47 13.90
CA GLU A 95 -3.81 -18.66 13.47
C GLU A 95 -3.83 -19.59 12.25
N ASP A 96 -4.71 -20.59 12.26
CA ASP A 96 -4.89 -21.55 11.14
C ASP A 96 -3.59 -22.14 10.58
N MET A 97 -2.67 -22.56 11.46
CA MET A 97 -1.36 -23.12 11.09
C MET A 97 -0.43 -22.13 10.36
N VAL A 98 -0.67 -20.84 10.55
CA VAL A 98 0.17 -19.74 10.07
C VAL A 98 0.71 -18.97 11.27
N PHE A 99 2.03 -18.83 11.32
CA PHE A 99 2.71 -17.97 12.29
C PHE A 99 2.91 -16.59 11.68
N TYR A 100 2.32 -15.60 12.32
CA TYR A 100 2.54 -14.19 12.03
C TYR A 100 3.49 -13.63 13.07
N SER A 101 4.59 -13.00 12.65
CA SER A 101 5.60 -12.54 13.61
C SER A 101 6.23 -11.20 13.26
N VAL A 102 6.58 -10.47 14.32
CA VAL A 102 7.48 -9.32 14.26
C VAL A 102 8.63 -9.60 15.21
N THR A 103 9.80 -9.86 14.63
CA THR A 103 10.99 -10.26 15.40
C THR A 103 11.80 -9.05 15.83
N PHE A 104 11.87 -8.02 14.98
CA PHE A 104 12.57 -6.77 15.26
C PHE A 104 12.03 -5.61 14.43
N ILE A 105 12.27 -4.40 14.93
CA ILE A 105 12.07 -3.14 14.20
C ILE A 105 13.45 -2.52 13.95
N ARG A 106 13.72 -2.08 12.72
CA ARG A 106 14.92 -1.27 12.42
C ARG A 106 14.60 0.19 12.64
N GLN A 107 15.34 0.84 13.53
CA GLN A 107 15.21 2.25 13.79
C GLN A 107 16.18 3.06 12.94
N TYR A 108 15.66 4.07 12.26
CA TYR A 108 16.42 5.07 11.51
C TYR A 108 16.11 6.45 12.08
N GLU A 109 16.91 7.45 11.70
CA GLU A 109 16.73 8.82 12.17
C GLU A 109 15.37 9.41 11.76
N ASN A 110 14.89 9.10 10.56
CA ASN A 110 13.70 9.70 9.97
C ASN A 110 12.51 8.74 9.82
N ALA A 111 12.65 7.47 10.19
CA ALA A 111 11.60 6.44 10.05
C ALA A 111 11.90 5.20 10.90
N SER A 112 10.89 4.37 11.12
CA SER A 112 11.07 3.00 11.61
C SER A 112 10.68 2.00 10.53
N VAL A 113 11.33 0.83 10.51
CA VAL A 113 11.00 -0.24 9.56
C VAL A 113 10.60 -1.50 10.32
N VAL A 114 9.30 -1.83 10.24
CA VAL A 114 8.71 -3.05 10.81
C VAL A 114 8.86 -4.19 9.82
N ASN A 115 9.36 -5.33 10.26
CA ASN A 115 9.43 -6.56 9.46
C ASN A 115 8.37 -7.53 9.96
N PHE A 116 7.39 -7.77 9.12
CA PHE A 116 6.30 -8.69 9.37
C PHE A 116 6.56 -9.98 8.59
N ASN A 117 6.59 -11.10 9.28
CA ASN A 117 6.80 -12.41 8.66
C ASN A 117 5.56 -13.26 8.82
N ILE A 118 5.31 -14.09 7.80
CA ILE A 118 4.21 -15.02 7.73
C ILE A 118 4.81 -16.37 7.35
N ASP A 119 4.72 -17.33 8.25
CA ASP A 119 5.32 -18.65 8.13
C ASP A 119 4.21 -19.70 8.18
N LEU A 120 4.00 -20.42 7.07
CA LEU A 120 3.11 -21.58 7.03
C LEU A 120 3.80 -22.79 7.65
N THR A 121 3.07 -23.52 8.49
CA THR A 121 3.55 -24.80 9.04
C THR A 121 3.03 -26.02 8.28
N VAL A 122 2.35 -25.81 7.16
CA VAL A 122 1.79 -26.90 6.34
C VAL A 122 2.92 -27.58 5.56
N GLU A 123 3.11 -28.88 5.79
CA GLU A 123 4.17 -29.69 5.14
C GLU A 123 3.92 -29.92 3.64
N ASN A 124 2.73 -29.61 3.13
CA ASN A 124 2.34 -29.80 1.74
C ASN A 124 2.53 -28.51 0.93
N GLU A 125 3.43 -28.55 -0.07
CA GLU A 125 3.77 -27.43 -0.95
C GLU A 125 2.59 -26.90 -1.78
N GLU A 126 1.71 -27.78 -2.29
CA GLU A 126 0.56 -27.36 -3.12
C GLU A 126 -0.48 -26.60 -2.28
N ALA A 127 -0.76 -27.08 -1.07
CA ALA A 127 -1.63 -26.38 -0.13
C ALA A 127 -1.00 -25.05 0.30
N SER A 128 0.32 -25.01 0.49
CA SER A 128 1.06 -23.80 0.88
C SER A 128 0.96 -22.69 -0.17
N GLU A 129 1.07 -23.02 -1.46
CA GLU A 129 0.92 -22.05 -2.54
C GLU A 129 -0.48 -21.46 -2.65
N GLU A 130 -1.53 -22.26 -2.46
CA GLU A 130 -2.91 -21.77 -2.47
C GLU A 130 -3.17 -20.83 -1.28
N HIS A 131 -2.65 -21.16 -0.09
CA HIS A 131 -2.83 -20.35 1.11
C HIS A 131 -2.08 -19.01 1.04
N MET A 132 -0.91 -18.96 0.40
CA MET A 132 -0.12 -17.72 0.25
C MET A 132 -0.51 -16.87 -0.95
N ARG A 133 -1.27 -17.41 -1.90
CA ARG A 133 -1.72 -16.67 -3.08
C ARG A 133 -2.63 -15.52 -2.66
N HIS A 134 -2.22 -14.30 -3.01
CA HIS A 134 -3.02 -13.08 -2.94
C HIS A 134 -3.35 -12.53 -1.54
N ARG A 135 -2.56 -12.85 -0.50
CA ARG A 135 -2.70 -12.19 0.82
C ARG A 135 -1.87 -10.91 0.87
N PHE A 136 -2.52 -9.76 0.79
CA PHE A 136 -1.86 -8.46 0.97
C PHE A 136 -2.16 -7.91 2.35
N PHE A 137 -1.14 -7.45 3.06
CA PHE A 137 -1.30 -6.87 4.38
C PHE A 137 -0.92 -5.39 4.37
N GLU A 138 -1.73 -4.57 5.01
CA GLU A 138 -1.40 -3.19 5.36
C GLU A 138 -1.21 -3.07 6.87
N LEU A 139 -0.23 -2.28 7.29
CA LEU A 139 0.08 -2.05 8.71
C LEU A 139 -0.60 -0.76 9.17
N TYR A 140 -1.23 -0.80 10.32
CA TYR A 140 -1.79 0.34 11.03
C TYR A 140 -1.23 0.40 12.44
N ILE A 141 -0.81 1.59 12.85
CA ILE A 141 -0.31 1.89 14.20
C ILE A 141 -0.94 3.23 14.58
N GLY A 142 -2.15 3.24 15.12
CA GLY A 142 -2.86 4.51 15.43
C GLY A 142 -3.01 5.46 14.23
N GLU A 143 -3.51 6.67 14.48
CA GLU A 143 -3.75 7.68 13.44
C GLU A 143 -2.53 8.57 13.18
N GLN A 144 -1.58 8.61 14.12
CA GLN A 144 -0.43 9.51 14.08
C GLN A 144 0.73 9.01 13.20
N TYR A 145 0.65 7.77 12.70
CA TYR A 145 1.71 7.16 11.89
C TYR A 145 1.22 6.84 10.48
N ASP A 146 1.95 7.35 9.47
CA ASP A 146 1.83 6.89 8.08
C ASP A 146 2.66 5.62 7.92
N CYS A 147 1.98 4.50 7.68
CA CYS A 147 2.58 3.18 7.54
C CYS A 147 2.49 2.72 6.08
N ARG A 148 3.62 2.49 5.42
CA ARG A 148 3.64 2.11 4.00
C ARG A 148 4.44 0.87 3.74
N MET A 149 3.85 -0.07 2.99
CA MET A 149 4.55 -1.25 2.53
C MET A 149 5.64 -0.85 1.52
N GLY A 150 6.90 -1.10 1.87
CA GLY A 150 8.05 -0.76 1.03
C GLY A 150 8.50 -1.91 0.13
N MET A 151 8.43 -3.15 0.62
CA MET A 151 8.77 -4.36 -0.14
C MET A 151 8.13 -5.58 0.50
N GLY A 152 7.62 -6.48 -0.34
CA GLY A 152 7.27 -7.85 0.03
C GLY A 152 8.17 -8.84 -0.72
N SER A 153 8.46 -9.97 -0.10
CA SER A 153 9.14 -11.10 -0.75
C SER A 153 8.71 -12.38 -0.07
N GLY A 154 8.69 -13.49 -0.78
CA GLY A 154 8.40 -14.77 -0.17
C GLY A 154 8.62 -15.95 -1.11
N SER A 155 8.77 -17.12 -0.52
CA SER A 155 8.96 -18.41 -1.19
C SER A 155 8.78 -19.54 -0.18
N GLY A 156 8.30 -20.71 -0.62
CA GLY A 156 8.34 -21.95 0.17
C GLY A 156 7.60 -21.87 1.51
N GLY A 157 6.42 -21.23 1.53
CA GLY A 157 5.63 -21.07 2.76
C GLY A 157 6.06 -19.92 3.68
N HIS A 158 7.07 -19.13 3.30
CA HIS A 158 7.47 -17.91 4.02
C HIS A 158 7.16 -16.66 3.21
N LEU A 159 6.46 -15.69 3.79
CA LEU A 159 6.32 -14.32 3.29
C LEU A 159 6.93 -13.33 4.28
N SER A 160 7.56 -12.29 3.78
CA SER A 160 8.08 -11.20 4.57
C SER A 160 7.70 -9.86 3.95
N TYR A 161 7.07 -9.01 4.74
CA TYR A 161 6.70 -7.64 4.40
C TYR A 161 7.50 -6.64 5.21
N LYS A 162 7.95 -5.57 4.56
CA LYS A 162 8.65 -4.45 5.17
C LYS A 162 7.76 -3.23 5.12
N TYR A 163 7.42 -2.68 6.28
CA TYR A 163 6.65 -1.46 6.41
C TYR A 163 7.52 -0.32 6.91
N ILE A 164 7.47 0.81 6.22
CA ILE A 164 8.12 2.06 6.61
C ILE A 164 7.08 2.87 7.39
N VAL A 165 7.42 3.23 8.61
CA VAL A 165 6.56 3.95 9.55
C VAL A 165 7.13 5.35 9.77
N THR A 166 6.30 6.36 9.55
CA THR A 166 6.67 7.77 9.72
C THR A 166 5.60 8.56 10.49
N PRO A 167 5.95 9.36 11.51
CA PRO A 167 7.30 9.59 12.05
C PRO A 167 7.93 8.31 12.65
N PRO A 168 9.25 8.30 12.93
CA PRO A 168 9.87 7.16 13.61
C PRO A 168 9.13 6.84 14.91
N LEU A 169 8.98 5.54 15.19
CA LEU A 169 8.45 5.03 16.46
C LEU A 169 9.34 5.50 17.63
N PRO A 170 8.76 5.64 18.83
CA PRO A 170 9.51 5.96 20.04
C PRO A 170 10.54 4.88 20.36
N GLU A 171 11.55 5.22 21.18
CA GLU A 171 12.53 4.23 21.65
C GLU A 171 11.88 3.12 22.47
N GLU A 172 10.92 3.49 23.31
CA GLU A 172 10.08 2.58 24.08
C GLU A 172 8.80 2.31 23.28
N VAL A 173 8.72 1.12 22.69
CA VAL A 173 7.60 0.71 21.83
C VAL A 173 6.53 -0.09 22.59
N SER A 174 6.76 -0.38 23.87
CA SER A 174 5.82 -1.16 24.69
C SER A 174 4.45 -0.49 24.78
N GLY A 175 3.40 -1.27 24.57
CA GLY A 175 2.01 -0.80 24.55
C GLY A 175 1.55 -0.24 23.21
N LEU A 176 2.39 -0.29 22.16
CA LEU A 176 1.93 -0.08 20.79
C LEU A 176 1.27 -1.35 20.25
N GLU A 177 0.23 -1.13 19.47
CA GLU A 177 -0.47 -2.19 18.74
C GLU A 177 -0.11 -2.10 17.26
N LEU A 178 0.42 -3.22 16.72
CA LEU A 178 0.62 -3.39 15.28
C LEU A 178 -0.58 -4.16 14.73
N VAL A 179 -1.42 -3.49 13.94
CA VAL A 179 -2.58 -4.11 13.29
C VAL A 179 -2.28 -4.32 11.82
N PHE A 180 -2.19 -5.59 11.41
CA PHE A 180 -2.01 -5.98 10.02
C PHE A 180 -3.36 -6.39 9.43
N LYS A 181 -3.90 -5.56 8.53
CA LYS A 181 -5.20 -5.81 7.88
C LYS A 181 -4.99 -6.51 6.55
N GLU A 182 -5.72 -7.59 6.31
CA GLU A 182 -5.65 -8.32 5.05
C GLU A 182 -6.58 -7.73 3.98
N HIS A 183 -6.07 -7.66 2.75
CA HIS A 183 -6.76 -7.19 1.55
C HIS A 183 -6.70 -8.24 0.45
N ARG A 184 -7.78 -8.33 -0.34
CA ARG A 184 -7.90 -9.31 -1.44
C ARG A 184 -7.03 -8.98 -2.66
N ALA A 185 -6.70 -7.72 -2.83
CA ALA A 185 -5.93 -7.22 -3.96
C ALA A 185 -5.13 -5.99 -3.56
N THR A 186 -3.99 -5.80 -4.20
CA THR A 186 -3.26 -4.53 -4.18
C THR A 186 -4.14 -3.42 -4.74
N PHE A 187 -4.16 -2.24 -4.09
CA PHE A 187 -4.83 -1.03 -4.59
C PHE A 187 -6.37 -1.08 -4.62
N LEU A 188 -6.98 -2.02 -3.91
CA LEU A 188 -8.41 -2.00 -3.65
C LEU A 188 -8.60 -2.01 -2.13
N ASN A 189 -9.28 -0.99 -1.60
CA ASN A 189 -9.69 -0.88 -0.19
C ASN A 189 -10.76 -1.92 0.20
N VAL A 190 -10.70 -3.12 -0.38
CA VAL A 190 -11.56 -4.24 -0.07
C VAL A 190 -10.81 -5.12 0.94
N THR A 191 -10.97 -4.77 2.21
CA THR A 191 -10.49 -5.57 3.33
C THR A 191 -11.22 -6.92 3.34
N THR A 192 -10.52 -8.01 3.68
CA THR A 192 -11.16 -9.30 3.93
C THR A 192 -11.91 -9.33 5.26
N GLY A 193 -11.62 -8.37 6.14
CA GLY A 193 -12.08 -8.33 7.52
C GLY A 193 -11.21 -9.15 8.48
N HIS A 194 -10.16 -9.79 7.96
CA HIS A 194 -9.18 -10.52 8.74
C HIS A 194 -8.05 -9.57 9.16
N GLU A 195 -7.75 -9.54 10.45
CA GLU A 195 -6.76 -8.65 11.05
C GLU A 195 -5.87 -9.46 12.00
N ILE A 196 -4.56 -9.27 11.89
CA ILE A 196 -3.58 -9.83 12.81
C ILE A 196 -3.07 -8.72 13.71
N VAL A 197 -3.23 -8.89 15.02
CA VAL A 197 -2.85 -7.90 16.03
C VAL A 197 -1.64 -8.39 16.82
N ILE A 198 -0.55 -7.62 16.78
CA ILE A 198 0.66 -7.89 17.57
C ILE A 198 0.89 -6.75 18.55
N GLN A 199 0.79 -7.06 19.85
CA GLN A 199 1.10 -6.14 20.94
C GLN A 199 2.60 -6.12 21.24
N LEU A 200 3.20 -4.92 21.23
CA LEU A 200 4.62 -4.71 21.52
C LEU A 200 4.90 -4.59 23.03
#